data_AF-A0AAW0K0D5-F1
#
_entry.id   AF-A0AAW0K0D5-F1
#
_cell.length_a   1.000
_cell.length_b   1.000
_cell.length_c   1.000
_cell.angle_alpha   90.00
_cell.angle_beta   90.00
_cell.angle_gamma   90.00
#
_symmetry.space_group_name_H-M   'P 1'
#
loop_
_entity.id
_entity.type
_entity.pdbx_description
1 polymer ?
#
loop_
_entity_poly.entity_id
_entity_poly.type
_entity_poly.pdbx_seq_one_letter_code
_entity_poly.pdbx_strand_id
1 'polypeptide(L)'
;MLTMWRRLNAELEAKTADLVRQADEAIRDQQEVRARLFSTKITSCKEEDGSSTRYPKTKNTGPVNKVQNRLHSAEKERKTNSSVKLKYPSVQTANDVAIPDDFSDFSLAKTISRIEGQLEEDSSPGHTDDDILCGVSKDIGTEAQIRFLKAKLHVMQEELDSVVCECNKKEDEIQDLKSKVKNFEEDCVRQQRTITSQQSQIEKYKNLFEEANNRCDGLQQQLSSIERELENKRRLQKQAATSQSATEVRLNRALEEAEKYKVELSKLRQSNKVHKPG
;
A
#
# COMPACT_ATOMS: atom_id res chain seq x y z
N MET A 1 -38.39 6.67 25.11
CA MET A 1 -37.79 6.21 23.85
C MET A 1 -37.36 7.37 22.94
N LEU A 2 -38.25 8.30 22.56
CA LEU A 2 -37.93 9.42 21.65
C LEU A 2 -36.82 10.37 22.13
N THR A 3 -36.63 10.50 23.45
CA THR A 3 -35.57 11.32 24.07
C THR A 3 -34.21 10.61 24.05
N MET A 4 -34.16 9.29 24.27
CA MET A 4 -32.93 8.50 24.13
C MET A 4 -32.48 8.44 22.67
N TRP A 5 -33.41 8.24 21.73
CA TRP A 5 -33.10 8.20 20.31
C TRP A 5 -32.51 9.53 19.82
N ARG A 6 -33.09 10.66 20.22
CA ARG A 6 -32.52 11.99 19.93
C ARG A 6 -31.12 12.19 20.51
N ARG A 7 -30.88 11.72 21.74
CA ARG A 7 -29.55 11.83 22.38
C ARG A 7 -28.50 10.98 21.66
N LEU A 8 -28.85 9.75 21.28
CA LEU A 8 -27.97 8.87 20.53
C LEU A 8 -27.68 9.41 19.13
N ASN A 9 -28.68 9.97 18.46
CA ASN A 9 -28.50 10.59 17.15
C ASN A 9 -27.60 11.83 17.22
N ALA A 10 -27.78 12.67 18.25
CA ALA A 10 -26.89 13.81 18.50
C ALA A 10 -25.45 13.40 18.80
N GLU A 11 -25.25 12.28 19.52
CA GLU A 11 -23.90 11.74 19.78
C GLU A 11 -23.26 11.16 18.51
N LEU A 12 -24.05 10.52 17.64
CA LEU A 12 -23.60 10.07 16.32
C LEU A 12 -23.19 11.24 15.43
N GLU A 13 -24.03 12.28 15.34
CA GLU A 13 -23.73 13.50 14.58
C GLU A 13 -22.47 14.18 15.10
N ALA A 14 -22.27 14.26 16.42
CA ALA A 14 -21.06 14.81 17.02
C ALA A 14 -19.80 14.00 16.65
N LYS A 15 -19.87 12.65 16.72
CA LYS A 15 -18.75 11.78 16.33
C LYS A 15 -18.43 11.88 14.85
N THR A 16 -19.44 11.99 13.99
CA THR A 16 -19.25 12.20 12.56
C THR A 16 -18.59 13.56 12.29
N ALA A 17 -19.02 14.62 12.97
CA ALA A 17 -18.42 15.95 12.84
C ALA A 17 -16.95 15.96 13.28
N ASP A 18 -16.61 15.29 14.38
CA ASP A 18 -15.22 15.20 14.85
C ASP A 18 -14.33 14.39 13.90
N LEU A 19 -14.85 13.30 13.32
CA LEU A 19 -14.11 12.49 12.36
C LEU A 19 -13.84 13.27 11.05
N VAL A 20 -14.83 14.02 10.57
CA VAL A 20 -14.67 14.90 9.40
C VAL A 20 -13.63 15.99 9.69
N ARG A 21 -13.68 16.62 10.88
CA ARG A 21 -12.70 17.62 11.30
C ARG A 21 -11.28 17.07 11.34
N GLN A 22 -11.09 15.87 11.88
CA GLN A 22 -9.77 15.20 11.87
C GLN A 22 -9.28 14.88 10.46
N ALA A 23 -10.17 14.44 9.57
CA ALA A 23 -9.81 14.18 8.17
C ALA A 23 -9.39 15.48 7.46
N ASP A 24 -10.12 16.57 7.66
CA ASP A 24 -9.79 17.87 7.09
C ASP A 24 -8.47 18.42 7.63
N GLU A 25 -8.20 18.23 8.92
CA GLU A 25 -6.92 18.62 9.55
C GLU A 25 -5.74 17.82 8.98
N ALA A 26 -5.89 16.49 8.83
CA ALA A 26 -4.87 15.66 8.20
C ALA A 26 -4.60 16.07 6.74
N ILE A 27 -5.64 16.44 5.99
CA ILE A 27 -5.50 16.94 4.61
C ILE A 27 -4.75 18.28 4.60
N ARG A 28 -5.09 19.21 5.51
CA ARG A 28 -4.40 20.50 5.63
C ARG A 28 -2.93 20.30 6.01
N ASP A 29 -2.63 19.47 6.99
CA ASP A 29 -1.25 19.19 7.42
C ASP A 29 -0.42 18.61 6.28
N GLN A 30 -1.00 17.66 5.53
CA GLN A 30 -0.33 17.07 4.37
C GLN A 30 -0.10 18.11 3.26
N GLN A 31 -1.07 19.01 3.02
CA GLN A 31 -0.91 20.11 2.07
C GLN A 31 0.14 21.13 2.52
N GLU A 32 0.22 21.43 3.82
CA GLU A 32 1.22 22.34 4.37
C GLU A 32 2.63 21.77 4.28
N VAL A 33 2.83 20.49 4.62
CA VAL A 33 4.11 19.80 4.44
C VAL A 33 4.53 19.81 2.97
N ARG A 34 3.58 19.56 2.07
CA ARG A 34 3.81 19.61 0.62
C ARG A 34 4.18 21.03 0.17
N ALA A 35 3.48 22.05 0.66
CA ALA A 35 3.76 23.46 0.36
C ALA A 35 5.13 23.91 0.90
N ARG A 36 5.52 23.46 2.09
CA ARG A 36 6.86 23.69 2.66
C ARG A 36 7.94 23.05 1.79
N LEU A 37 7.77 21.79 1.36
CA LEU A 37 8.71 21.14 0.44
C LEU A 37 8.86 21.91 -0.89
N PHE A 38 7.76 22.41 -1.46
CA PHE A 38 7.80 23.22 -2.67
C PHE A 38 8.43 24.61 -2.45
N SER A 39 8.19 25.25 -1.30
CA SER A 39 8.79 26.54 -0.95
C SER A 39 10.31 26.42 -0.73
N THR A 40 10.78 25.35 -0.09
CA THR A 40 12.22 25.07 0.06
C THR A 40 12.87 24.76 -1.30
N LYS A 41 12.15 24.10 -2.21
CA LYS A 41 12.63 23.82 -3.57
C LYS A 41 12.72 25.08 -4.46
N ILE A 42 11.81 26.05 -4.29
CA ILE A 42 11.80 27.30 -5.07
C ILE A 42 12.84 28.32 -4.53
N THR A 43 13.14 28.29 -3.23
CA THR A 43 14.18 29.14 -2.62
C THR A 43 15.61 28.67 -2.92
N SER A 44 15.79 27.39 -3.25
CA SER A 44 17.07 26.81 -3.70
C SER A 44 17.40 27.03 -5.18
N CYS A 45 16.47 27.59 -5.97
CA CYS A 45 16.62 27.79 -7.41
C CYS A 45 16.43 29.26 -7.79
N LYS A 46 17.10 30.16 -7.08
CA LYS A 46 17.33 31.53 -7.55
C LYS A 46 18.83 31.79 -7.66
N GLU A 47 19.45 31.10 -8.61
CA GLU A 47 20.58 31.60 -9.35
C GLU A 47 20.55 30.94 -10.74
N GLU A 48 20.53 31.80 -11.74
CA GLU A 48 20.76 31.56 -13.17
C GLU A 48 19.71 30.85 -14.04
N ASP A 49 19.05 31.71 -14.83
CA ASP A 49 18.88 31.69 -16.29
C ASP A 49 18.19 30.53 -17.03
N GLY A 50 17.31 30.96 -17.95
CA GLY A 50 17.03 30.33 -19.25
C GLY A 50 16.60 28.87 -19.29
N SER A 51 15.29 28.63 -19.43
CA SER A 51 14.73 27.85 -20.55
C SER A 51 13.28 27.41 -20.28
N SER A 52 12.43 27.72 -21.25
CA SER A 52 11.04 27.30 -21.38
C SER A 52 10.94 25.76 -21.48
N THR A 53 9.95 25.14 -20.80
CA THR A 53 9.12 24.05 -21.38
C THR A 53 7.96 23.61 -20.45
N ARG A 54 6.76 23.97 -20.87
CA ARG A 54 5.48 23.21 -20.96
C ARG A 54 5.00 22.34 -19.77
N TYR A 55 3.90 22.81 -19.18
CA TYR A 55 2.89 22.00 -18.47
C TYR A 55 2.30 20.87 -19.32
N PRO A 56 1.87 19.76 -18.70
CA PRO A 56 0.65 19.09 -19.14
C PRO A 56 -0.43 19.02 -18.05
N LYS A 57 -1.64 19.32 -18.50
CA LYS A 57 -2.93 19.25 -17.79
C LYS A 57 -3.39 17.82 -17.54
N THR A 58 -4.08 17.68 -16.40
CA THR A 58 -5.09 16.69 -15.99
C THR A 58 -5.97 16.09 -17.10
N LYS A 59 -6.23 14.77 -17.05
CA LYS A 59 -7.47 14.14 -17.55
C LYS A 59 -7.85 12.89 -16.72
N ASN A 60 -9.10 12.86 -16.26
CA ASN A 60 -9.80 11.74 -15.60
C ASN A 60 -10.46 10.82 -16.65
N THR A 61 -10.46 9.50 -16.45
CA THR A 61 -11.49 8.50 -16.89
C THR A 61 -11.08 7.17 -16.21
N GLY A 62 -11.83 6.50 -15.33
CA GLY A 62 -13.14 5.84 -15.51
C GLY A 62 -12.96 4.29 -15.48
N PRO A 63 -13.84 3.49 -14.84
CA PRO A 63 -13.52 2.15 -14.29
C PRO A 63 -13.99 0.95 -15.14
N VAL A 64 -13.38 -0.23 -15.00
CA VAL A 64 -13.86 -1.51 -15.60
C VAL A 64 -13.71 -2.72 -14.65
N ASN A 65 -14.84 -3.11 -14.06
CA ASN A 65 -15.46 -4.44 -13.89
C ASN A 65 -14.66 -5.77 -14.04
N LYS A 66 -14.67 -6.57 -12.96
CA LYS A 66 -15.36 -7.89 -12.77
C LYS A 66 -15.27 -8.98 -13.86
N VAL A 67 -14.58 -10.11 -13.56
CA VAL A 67 -14.84 -11.55 -13.92
C VAL A 67 -13.92 -12.38 -12.99
N GLN A 68 -14.29 -13.24 -12.03
CA GLN A 68 -15.17 -14.42 -11.90
C GLN A 68 -14.62 -15.77 -12.44
N ASN A 69 -14.67 -16.80 -11.56
CA ASN A 69 -14.57 -18.27 -11.75
C ASN A 69 -13.15 -18.87 -11.64
N ARG A 70 -12.92 -20.08 -11.11
CA ARG A 70 -13.65 -21.07 -10.28
C ARG A 70 -12.60 -22.13 -9.88
N LEU A 71 -12.91 -22.83 -8.79
CA LEU A 71 -12.19 -23.90 -8.08
C LEU A 71 -11.81 -25.16 -8.90
N HIS A 72 -10.71 -25.82 -8.49
CA HIS A 72 -10.45 -27.29 -8.45
C HIS A 72 -9.41 -27.50 -7.33
N SER A 73 -9.60 -28.15 -6.17
CA SER A 73 -10.11 -29.47 -5.74
C SER A 73 -9.18 -30.68 -5.93
N ALA A 74 -8.40 -30.94 -4.87
CA ALA A 74 -8.15 -32.21 -4.14
C ALA A 74 -7.36 -33.42 -4.71
N GLU A 75 -6.64 -34.04 -3.75
CA GLU A 75 -6.02 -35.40 -3.67
C GLU A 75 -4.65 -35.60 -4.38
N LYS A 76 -3.64 -36.34 -3.87
CA LYS A 76 -3.54 -37.35 -2.80
C LYS A 76 -2.05 -37.61 -2.44
N GLU A 77 -1.83 -37.99 -1.19
CA GLU A 77 -0.68 -38.68 -0.56
C GLU A 77 0.25 -39.57 -1.43
N ARG A 78 1.59 -39.58 -1.17
CA ARG A 78 2.32 -40.57 -0.32
C ARG A 78 3.86 -40.46 -0.39
N LYS A 79 4.49 -40.89 0.71
CA LYS A 79 5.92 -40.87 1.10
C LYS A 79 6.80 -41.86 0.32
N THR A 80 8.12 -41.58 0.18
CA THR A 80 9.26 -42.35 0.77
C THR A 80 10.66 -41.77 0.44
N ASN A 81 11.43 -41.54 1.52
CA ASN A 81 12.89 -41.60 1.76
C ASN A 81 13.93 -41.54 0.62
N SER A 82 14.95 -40.66 0.75
CA SER A 82 16.37 -40.99 0.46
C SER A 82 17.36 -39.89 0.91
N SER A 83 18.25 -40.31 1.81
CA SER A 83 19.65 -39.94 2.07
C SER A 83 20.22 -38.51 1.89
N VAL A 84 20.82 -38.05 3.00
CA VAL A 84 21.72 -36.90 3.14
C VAL A 84 23.02 -37.12 2.33
N LYS A 85 23.35 -36.16 1.45
CA LYS A 85 24.73 -35.88 1.02
C LYS A 85 24.88 -34.39 0.74
N LEU A 86 25.76 -33.75 1.51
CA LEU A 86 26.24 -32.40 1.30
C LEU A 86 26.83 -32.24 -0.11
N LYS A 87 26.33 -31.28 -0.87
CA LYS A 87 27.06 -30.60 -1.95
C LYS A 87 26.72 -29.10 -1.88
N TYR A 88 27.78 -28.30 -1.91
CA TYR A 88 27.78 -26.83 -1.93
C TYR A 88 26.76 -26.28 -2.95
N PRO A 89 26.05 -25.18 -2.66
CA PRO A 89 25.18 -24.54 -3.65
C PRO A 89 26.04 -23.92 -4.74
N SER A 90 26.05 -24.55 -5.91
CA SER A 90 26.36 -23.90 -7.17
C SER A 90 25.41 -22.71 -7.31
N VAL A 91 25.97 -21.52 -7.52
CA VAL A 91 25.24 -20.27 -7.71
C VAL A 91 24.15 -20.50 -8.77
N GLN A 92 22.90 -20.50 -8.33
CA GLN A 92 21.74 -20.44 -9.20
C GLN A 92 21.66 -18.99 -9.69
N THR A 93 22.20 -18.74 -10.87
CA THR A 93 21.93 -17.53 -11.62
C THR A 93 20.41 -17.38 -11.72
N ALA A 94 19.88 -16.29 -11.20
CA ALA A 94 18.46 -15.99 -11.26
C ALA A 94 18.02 -15.97 -12.73
N ASN A 95 16.94 -16.68 -13.05
CA ASN A 95 16.34 -16.76 -14.39
C ASN A 95 15.62 -15.45 -14.82
N ASP A 96 15.90 -14.32 -14.18
CA ASP A 96 15.20 -13.04 -14.41
C ASP A 96 16.20 -11.90 -14.68
N VAL A 97 17.15 -12.16 -15.57
CA VAL A 97 17.94 -11.12 -16.21
C VAL A 97 17.81 -11.34 -17.71
N ALA A 98 17.16 -10.40 -18.40
CA ALA A 98 17.15 -10.36 -19.85
C ALA A 98 18.59 -10.17 -20.33
N ILE A 99 19.24 -11.25 -20.75
CA ILE A 99 20.48 -11.18 -21.51
C ILE A 99 20.06 -10.87 -22.96
N PRO A 100 20.42 -9.71 -23.53
CA PRO A 100 20.14 -9.43 -24.93
C PRO A 100 20.82 -10.51 -25.80
N ASP A 101 20.08 -11.07 -26.77
CA ASP A 101 20.51 -12.18 -27.64
C ASP A 101 21.81 -11.91 -28.45
N ASP A 102 22.30 -10.67 -28.42
CA ASP A 102 23.45 -10.17 -29.19
C ASP A 102 24.82 -10.34 -28.51
N PHE A 103 24.88 -10.97 -27.32
CA PHE A 103 26.14 -11.19 -26.58
C PHE A 103 26.71 -12.62 -26.66
N SER A 104 26.07 -13.51 -27.41
CA SER A 104 26.55 -14.88 -27.63
C SER A 104 27.94 -14.93 -28.31
N ASP A 105 28.32 -13.84 -28.97
CA ASP A 105 29.59 -13.71 -29.69
C ASP A 105 30.72 -13.10 -28.84
N PHE A 106 30.43 -12.64 -27.61
CA PHE A 106 31.45 -12.11 -26.71
C PHE A 106 32.14 -13.23 -25.92
N SER A 107 33.23 -13.76 -26.49
CA SER A 107 34.15 -14.64 -25.76
C SER A 107 35.23 -13.83 -25.08
N LEU A 108 35.25 -13.84 -23.74
CA LEU A 108 36.31 -13.22 -22.94
C LEU A 108 37.69 -13.78 -23.34
N ALA A 109 37.77 -15.09 -23.62
CA ALA A 109 39.00 -15.74 -24.09
C ALA A 109 39.48 -15.16 -25.43
N LYS A 110 38.56 -14.87 -26.36
CA LYS A 110 38.90 -14.25 -27.65
C LYS A 110 39.38 -12.80 -27.49
N THR A 111 38.86 -12.09 -26.50
CA THR A 111 39.32 -10.72 -26.17
C THR A 111 40.70 -10.73 -25.53
N ILE A 112 40.96 -11.68 -24.63
CA ILE A 112 42.28 -11.86 -23.98
C ILE A 112 43.33 -12.23 -25.02
N SER A 113 43.08 -13.22 -25.90
CA SER A 113 44.04 -13.59 -26.95
C SER A 113 44.31 -12.46 -27.95
N ARG A 114 43.35 -11.55 -28.18
CA ARG A 114 43.56 -10.36 -29.02
C ARG A 114 44.48 -9.35 -28.34
N ILE A 115 44.33 -9.15 -27.03
CA ILE A 115 45.18 -8.24 -26.24
C ILE A 115 46.60 -8.81 -26.13
N GLU A 116 46.73 -10.10 -25.83
CA GLU A 116 48.02 -10.79 -25.75
C GLU A 116 48.75 -10.77 -27.11
N GLY A 117 48.04 -11.02 -28.22
CA GLY A 117 48.63 -10.94 -29.57
C GLY A 117 49.10 -9.54 -29.95
N GLN A 118 48.39 -8.49 -29.52
CA GLN A 118 48.80 -7.10 -29.76
C GLN A 118 50.02 -6.68 -28.91
N LEU A 119 50.23 -7.29 -27.76
CA LEU A 119 51.36 -7.00 -26.87
C LEU A 119 52.68 -7.59 -27.39
N GLU A 120 52.60 -8.75 -28.06
CA GLU A 120 53.77 -9.44 -28.63
C GLU A 120 54.20 -8.85 -29.99
N GLU A 121 53.29 -8.23 -30.76
CA GLU A 121 53.60 -7.62 -32.06
C GLU A 121 54.19 -6.20 -31.95
N ASP A 122 53.90 -5.46 -30.86
CA ASP A 122 54.49 -4.13 -30.58
C ASP A 122 55.81 -4.19 -29.78
N SER A 123 56.34 -5.40 -29.54
CA SER A 123 57.57 -5.60 -28.80
C SER A 123 58.80 -5.77 -29.72
N SER A 124 59.38 -4.62 -30.15
CA SER A 124 60.76 -4.39 -30.67
C SER A 124 60.93 -4.33 -32.21
N PRO A 125 61.76 -3.42 -32.80
CA PRO A 125 62.91 -2.72 -32.23
C PRO A 125 62.94 -1.20 -32.45
N GLY A 126 63.28 -0.43 -31.42
CA GLY A 126 63.61 0.98 -31.61
C GLY A 126 63.36 1.82 -30.38
N HIS A 127 64.14 1.59 -29.33
CA HIS A 127 64.42 2.65 -28.37
C HIS A 127 65.27 3.71 -29.09
N THR A 128 64.60 4.56 -29.86
CA THR A 128 65.10 5.87 -30.26
C THR A 128 64.25 6.89 -29.52
N ASP A 129 64.31 6.85 -28.18
CA ASP A 129 63.77 7.91 -27.33
C ASP A 129 64.81 9.02 -27.10
N ASP A 130 65.73 9.22 -28.04
CA ASP A 130 66.77 10.25 -27.96
C ASP A 130 66.69 11.29 -29.08
N ASP A 131 65.58 11.35 -29.83
CA ASP A 131 65.39 12.38 -30.89
C ASP A 131 64.33 13.44 -30.56
N ILE A 132 63.87 13.56 -29.31
CA ILE A 132 63.04 14.70 -28.89
C ILE A 132 63.92 15.92 -28.50
N LEU A 133 65.24 15.79 -28.53
CA LEU A 133 66.13 16.90 -28.16
C LEU A 133 67.41 17.04 -28.99
N CYS A 134 67.32 17.08 -30.33
CA CYS A 134 68.41 17.70 -31.11
C CYS A 134 68.05 18.24 -32.50
N GLY A 135 66.87 18.84 -32.71
CA GLY A 135 66.58 19.55 -33.96
C GLY A 135 67.00 21.03 -33.97
N VAL A 136 66.98 21.69 -32.80
CA VAL A 136 67.21 23.14 -32.65
C VAL A 136 68.61 23.46 -32.08
N SER A 137 69.29 22.47 -31.52
CA SER A 137 70.48 22.68 -30.67
C SER A 137 71.82 22.75 -31.41
N LYS A 138 71.86 22.59 -32.73
CA LYS A 138 73.13 22.76 -33.46
C LYS A 138 73.40 24.20 -33.91
N ASP A 139 72.36 25.03 -34.01
CA ASP A 139 72.45 26.41 -34.52
C ASP A 139 72.29 27.50 -33.43
N ILE A 140 71.84 27.13 -32.22
CA ILE A 140 71.61 28.08 -31.12
C ILE A 140 72.68 27.91 -30.02
N GLY A 141 73.31 28.99 -29.57
CA GLY A 141 74.37 28.95 -28.54
C GLY A 141 73.92 28.31 -27.21
N THR A 142 74.85 27.72 -26.47
CA THR A 142 74.58 26.94 -25.22
C THR A 142 73.75 27.70 -24.18
N GLU A 143 73.98 29.00 -24.03
CA GLU A 143 73.22 29.88 -23.13
C GLU A 143 71.73 29.96 -23.50
N ALA A 144 71.40 29.97 -24.79
CA ALA A 144 70.02 30.00 -25.24
C ALA A 144 69.31 28.65 -25.00
N GLN A 145 70.04 27.53 -25.13
CA GLN A 145 69.51 26.19 -24.80
C GLN A 145 69.18 26.06 -23.32
N ILE A 146 70.06 26.57 -22.44
CA ILE A 146 69.82 26.59 -20.98
C ILE A 146 68.56 27.39 -20.64
N ARG A 147 68.35 28.56 -21.26
CA ARG A 147 67.13 29.36 -21.05
C ARG A 147 65.88 28.63 -21.51
N PHE A 148 65.92 28.00 -22.69
CA PHE A 148 64.80 27.21 -23.21
C PHE A 148 64.43 26.05 -22.27
N LEU A 149 65.43 25.28 -21.82
CA LEU A 149 65.20 24.18 -20.89
C LEU A 149 64.65 24.66 -19.54
N LYS A 150 65.16 25.76 -19.00
CA LYS A 150 64.61 26.37 -17.77
C LYS A 150 63.16 26.81 -17.94
N ALA A 151 62.81 27.41 -19.08
CA ALA A 151 61.44 27.79 -19.38
C ALA A 151 60.52 26.56 -19.49
N LYS A 152 60.97 25.49 -20.17
CA LYS A 152 60.22 24.23 -20.25
C LYS A 152 60.01 23.59 -18.88
N LEU A 153 61.05 23.55 -18.04
CA LEU A 153 60.97 23.05 -16.67
C LEU A 153 59.96 23.85 -15.83
N HIS A 154 59.94 25.18 -16.01
CA HIS A 154 59.00 26.04 -15.31
C HIS A 154 57.55 25.78 -15.73
N VAL A 155 57.28 25.69 -17.04
CA VAL A 155 55.95 25.34 -17.56
C VAL A 155 55.50 23.97 -17.06
N MET A 156 56.38 22.95 -17.09
CA MET A 156 56.05 21.62 -16.57
C MET A 156 55.78 21.61 -15.06
N GLN A 157 56.50 22.44 -14.29
CA GLN A 157 56.24 22.58 -12.86
C GLN A 157 54.88 23.24 -12.60
N GLU A 158 54.53 24.29 -13.36
CA GLU A 158 53.23 24.96 -13.26
C GLU A 158 52.06 24.03 -13.65
N GLU A 159 52.22 23.24 -14.72
CA GLU A 159 51.23 22.22 -15.13
C GLU A 159 51.04 21.15 -14.04
N LEU A 160 52.13 20.69 -13.42
CA LEU A 160 52.07 19.74 -12.30
C LEU A 160 51.34 20.35 -11.10
N ASP A 161 51.68 21.57 -10.71
CA ASP A 161 51.04 22.26 -9.58
C ASP A 161 49.54 22.50 -9.85
N SER A 162 49.17 22.83 -11.10
CA SER A 162 47.78 22.96 -11.54
C SER A 162 47.02 21.64 -11.39
N VAL A 163 47.57 20.54 -11.90
CA VAL A 163 46.95 19.20 -11.79
C VAL A 163 46.83 18.76 -10.32
N VAL A 164 47.84 19.03 -9.48
CA VAL A 164 47.77 18.74 -8.04
C VAL A 164 46.64 19.52 -7.37
N CYS A 165 46.48 20.81 -7.69
CA CYS A 165 45.38 21.61 -7.17
C CYS A 165 44.01 21.08 -7.61
N GLU A 166 43.87 20.66 -8.87
CA GLU A 166 42.63 20.05 -9.37
C GLU A 166 42.33 18.72 -8.69
N CYS A 167 43.33 17.85 -8.49
CA CYS A 167 43.20 16.60 -7.76
C CYS A 167 42.70 16.83 -6.33
N ASN A 168 43.23 17.82 -5.62
CA ASN A 168 42.78 18.15 -4.27
C ASN A 168 41.32 18.62 -4.25
N LYS A 169 40.92 19.49 -5.19
CA LYS A 169 39.52 19.92 -5.31
C LYS A 169 38.59 18.74 -5.59
N LYS A 170 39.00 17.81 -6.45
CA LYS A 170 38.22 16.61 -6.77
C LYS A 170 38.14 15.66 -5.58
N GLU A 171 39.19 15.54 -4.79
CA GLU A 171 39.16 14.75 -3.55
C GLU A 171 38.16 15.35 -2.55
N ASP A 172 38.15 16.67 -2.37
CA ASP A 172 37.17 17.35 -1.50
C ASP A 172 35.72 17.13 -1.98
N GLU A 173 35.47 17.25 -3.29
CA GLU A 173 34.17 16.93 -3.91
C GLU A 173 33.78 15.46 -3.69
N ILE A 174 34.72 14.52 -3.82
CA ILE A 174 34.49 13.09 -3.57
C ILE A 174 34.10 12.86 -2.10
N GLN A 175 34.78 13.50 -1.15
CA GLN A 175 34.45 13.37 0.27
C GLN A 175 33.06 13.95 0.58
N ASP A 176 32.71 15.11 0.02
CA ASP A 176 31.37 15.69 0.16
C ASP A 176 30.29 14.76 -0.42
N LEU A 177 30.47 14.29 -1.66
CA LEU A 177 29.53 13.35 -2.30
C LEU A 177 29.40 12.05 -1.50
N LYS A 178 30.49 11.51 -0.99
CA LYS A 178 30.48 10.31 -0.13
C LYS A 178 29.67 10.54 1.15
N SER A 179 29.79 11.72 1.77
CA SER A 179 28.99 12.09 2.94
C SER A 179 27.50 12.19 2.61
N LYS A 180 27.15 12.76 1.45
CA LYS A 180 25.77 12.86 0.97
C LYS A 180 25.17 11.49 0.68
N VAL A 181 25.92 10.59 0.02
CA VAL A 181 25.49 9.20 -0.22
C VAL A 181 25.19 8.50 1.09
N LYS A 182 26.09 8.58 2.07
CA LYS A 182 25.87 7.99 3.40
C LYS A 182 24.60 8.52 4.08
N ASN A 183 24.39 9.84 4.05
CA ASN A 183 23.19 10.46 4.63
C ASN A 183 21.91 9.96 3.92
N PHE A 184 21.92 9.84 2.59
CA PHE A 184 20.77 9.32 1.84
C PHE A 184 20.51 7.83 2.12
N GLU A 185 21.56 7.02 2.29
CA GLU A 185 21.43 5.60 2.68
C GLU A 185 20.77 5.46 4.07
N GLU A 186 21.22 6.24 5.05
CA GLU A 186 20.63 6.28 6.40
C GLU A 186 19.15 6.74 6.35
N ASP A 187 18.84 7.73 5.52
CA ASP A 187 17.48 8.22 5.27
C ASP A 187 16.58 7.15 4.63
N CYS A 188 17.09 6.44 3.62
CA CYS A 188 16.39 5.32 2.99
C CYS A 188 16.05 4.22 4.01
N VAL A 189 17.01 3.84 4.87
CA VAL A 189 16.78 2.82 5.92
C VAL A 189 15.73 3.31 6.93
N ARG A 190 15.78 4.58 7.34
CA ARG A 190 14.78 5.16 8.24
C ARG A 190 13.39 5.15 7.62
N GLN A 191 13.27 5.61 6.37
CA GLN A 191 11.99 5.61 5.64
C GLN A 191 11.45 4.19 5.46
N GLN A 192 12.31 3.22 5.15
CA GLN A 192 11.91 1.82 5.02
C GLN A 192 11.31 1.26 6.32
N ARG A 193 11.88 1.60 7.49
CA ARG A 193 11.29 1.23 8.79
C ARG A 193 9.91 1.86 9.00
N THR A 194 9.75 3.13 8.64
CA THR A 194 8.45 3.82 8.71
C THR A 194 7.43 3.17 7.79
N ILE A 195 7.79 2.83 6.56
CA ILE A 195 6.92 2.13 5.60
C ILE A 195 6.47 0.79 6.18
N THR A 196 7.37 -0.03 6.70
CA THR A 196 7.03 -1.33 7.30
C THR A 196 6.09 -1.16 8.50
N SER A 197 6.32 -0.15 9.35
CA SER A 197 5.43 0.15 10.48
C SER A 197 4.04 0.65 10.04
N GLN A 198 3.96 1.43 8.96
CA GLN A 198 2.68 1.89 8.42
C GLN A 198 1.91 0.75 7.74
N GLN A 199 2.61 -0.14 7.04
CA GLN A 199 2.03 -1.34 6.43
C GLN A 199 1.37 -2.25 7.47
N SER A 200 2.04 -2.51 8.60
CA SER A 200 1.45 -3.31 9.69
C SER A 200 0.22 -2.62 10.32
N GLN A 201 0.25 -1.29 10.43
CA GLN A 201 -0.89 -0.53 10.93
C GLN A 201 -2.09 -0.55 9.97
N ILE A 202 -1.84 -0.50 8.66
CA ILE A 202 -2.88 -0.65 7.63
C ILE A 202 -3.52 -2.03 7.73
N GLU A 203 -2.72 -3.09 7.86
CA GLU A 203 -3.23 -4.46 8.01
C GLU A 203 -4.07 -4.63 9.28
N LYS A 204 -3.62 -4.07 10.40
CA LYS A 204 -4.39 -4.04 11.65
C LYS A 204 -5.75 -3.36 11.47
N TYR A 205 -5.80 -2.19 10.82
CA TYR A 205 -7.07 -1.50 10.58
C TYR A 205 -7.98 -2.23 9.59
N LYS A 206 -7.42 -2.90 8.58
CA LYS A 206 -8.20 -3.78 7.68
C LYS A 206 -8.87 -4.91 8.45
N ASN A 207 -8.13 -5.60 9.32
CA ASN A 207 -8.68 -6.70 10.13
C ASN A 207 -9.79 -6.21 11.08
N LEU A 208 -9.58 -5.07 11.75
CA LEU A 208 -10.60 -4.46 12.62
C LEU A 208 -11.86 -4.06 11.85
N PHE A 209 -11.70 -3.51 10.65
CA PHE A 209 -12.81 -3.16 9.78
C PHE A 209 -13.60 -4.40 9.34
N GLU A 210 -12.91 -5.47 8.93
CA GLU A 210 -13.54 -6.72 8.53
C GLU A 210 -14.30 -7.38 9.70
N GLU A 211 -13.72 -7.38 10.91
CA GLU A 211 -14.39 -7.88 12.12
C GLU A 211 -15.65 -7.07 12.45
N ALA A 212 -15.57 -5.73 12.39
CA ALA A 212 -16.73 -4.86 12.60
C ALA A 212 -17.83 -5.09 11.55
N ASN A 213 -17.44 -5.28 10.29
CA ASN A 213 -18.38 -5.57 9.20
C ASN A 213 -19.08 -6.91 9.41
N ASN A 214 -18.32 -7.97 9.72
CA ASN A 214 -18.88 -9.29 10.04
C ASN A 214 -19.84 -9.25 11.23
N ARG A 215 -19.54 -8.43 12.24
CA ARG A 215 -20.43 -8.21 13.38
C ARG A 215 -21.72 -7.49 12.98
N CYS A 216 -21.63 -6.48 12.11
CA CYS A 216 -22.80 -5.79 11.57
C CYS A 216 -23.69 -6.74 10.76
N ASP A 217 -23.11 -7.56 9.89
CA ASP A 217 -23.83 -8.56 9.12
C ASP A 217 -24.54 -9.58 10.03
N GLY A 218 -23.85 -10.06 11.07
CA GLY A 218 -24.44 -10.95 12.08
C GLY A 218 -25.62 -10.32 12.82
N LEU A 219 -25.50 -9.05 13.24
CA LEU A 219 -26.58 -8.30 13.88
C LEU A 219 -27.75 -8.06 12.93
N GLN A 220 -27.48 -7.74 11.66
CA GLN A 220 -28.50 -7.56 10.63
C GLN A 220 -29.32 -8.83 10.40
N GLN A 221 -28.67 -10.00 10.40
CA GLN A 221 -29.33 -11.30 10.30
C GLN A 221 -30.20 -11.58 11.53
N GLN A 222 -29.70 -11.29 12.74
CA GLN A 222 -30.47 -11.45 13.98
C GLN A 222 -31.72 -10.55 14.00
N LEU A 223 -31.56 -9.27 13.63
CA LEU A 223 -32.68 -8.34 13.51
C LEU A 223 -33.74 -8.88 12.54
N SER A 224 -33.32 -9.31 11.35
CA SER A 224 -34.22 -9.89 10.35
C SER A 224 -34.94 -11.14 10.85
N SER A 225 -34.29 -11.96 11.70
CA SER A 225 -34.93 -13.13 12.31
C SER A 225 -35.96 -12.76 13.36
N ILE A 226 -35.62 -11.82 14.25
CA ILE A 226 -36.52 -11.34 15.31
C ILE A 226 -37.75 -10.64 14.70
N GLU A 227 -37.56 -9.84 13.65
CA GLU A 227 -38.67 -9.19 12.92
C GLU A 227 -39.64 -10.23 12.35
N ARG A 228 -39.13 -11.31 11.76
CA ARG A 228 -39.94 -12.41 11.22
C ARG A 228 -40.71 -13.15 12.32
N GLU A 229 -40.05 -13.42 13.45
CA GLU A 229 -40.70 -14.04 14.62
C GLU A 229 -41.80 -13.16 15.19
N LEU A 230 -41.54 -11.84 15.29
CA LEU A 230 -42.50 -10.86 15.78
C LEU A 230 -43.73 -10.80 14.88
N GLU A 231 -43.54 -10.79 13.55
CA GLU A 231 -44.66 -10.81 12.61
C GLU A 231 -45.47 -12.11 12.70
N ASN A 232 -44.80 -13.26 12.88
CA ASN A 232 -45.49 -14.52 13.11
C ASN A 232 -46.33 -14.50 14.42
N LYS A 233 -45.78 -13.96 15.51
CA LYS A 233 -46.51 -13.80 16.78
C LYS A 233 -47.70 -12.87 16.63
N ARG A 234 -47.57 -11.75 15.90
CA ARG A 234 -48.71 -10.87 15.58
C ARG A 234 -49.80 -11.60 14.80
N ARG A 235 -49.43 -12.42 13.81
CA ARG A 235 -50.39 -13.23 13.04
C ARG A 235 -51.14 -14.22 13.94
N LEU A 236 -50.41 -14.95 14.78
CA LEU A 236 -50.99 -15.89 15.73
C LEU A 236 -51.91 -15.20 16.74
N GLN A 237 -51.52 -14.01 17.24
CA GLN A 237 -52.35 -13.21 18.14
C GLN A 237 -53.67 -12.79 17.48
N LYS A 238 -53.63 -12.32 16.23
CA LYS A 238 -54.85 -11.97 15.47
C LYS A 238 -55.76 -13.19 15.32
N GLN A 239 -55.20 -14.35 14.95
CA GLN A 239 -55.96 -15.59 14.82
C GLN A 239 -56.59 -16.02 16.16
N ALA A 240 -55.82 -15.97 17.24
CA ALA A 240 -56.30 -16.29 18.59
C ALA A 240 -57.44 -15.35 19.02
N ALA A 241 -57.31 -14.04 18.79
CA ALA A 241 -58.34 -13.06 19.11
C ALA A 241 -59.65 -13.32 18.34
N THR A 242 -59.57 -13.65 17.03
CA THR A 242 -60.76 -14.01 16.25
C THR A 242 -61.42 -15.31 16.73
N SER A 243 -60.62 -16.31 17.09
CA SER A 243 -61.12 -17.59 17.65
C SER A 243 -61.80 -17.35 18.99
N GLN A 244 -61.17 -16.57 19.87
CA GLN A 244 -61.71 -16.21 21.18
C GLN A 244 -63.04 -15.47 21.05
N SER A 245 -63.12 -14.46 20.19
CA SER A 245 -64.38 -13.74 19.93
C SER A 245 -65.49 -14.68 19.43
N ALA A 246 -65.17 -15.62 18.53
CA ALA A 246 -66.14 -16.62 18.08
C ALA A 246 -66.61 -17.55 19.21
N THR A 247 -65.70 -17.97 20.11
CA THR A 247 -66.06 -18.79 21.28
C THR A 247 -66.89 -18.02 22.30
N GLU A 248 -66.60 -16.74 22.51
CA GLU A 248 -67.33 -15.86 23.42
C GLU A 248 -68.77 -15.65 22.96
N VAL A 249 -69.00 -15.42 21.66
CA VAL A 249 -70.37 -15.32 21.10
C VAL A 249 -71.16 -16.61 21.32
N ARG A 250 -70.54 -17.79 21.09
CA ARG A 250 -71.20 -19.08 21.33
C ARG A 250 -71.51 -19.30 22.81
N LEU A 251 -70.60 -18.91 23.69
CA LEU A 251 -70.79 -19.00 25.14
C LEU A 251 -71.95 -18.10 25.59
N ASN A 252 -71.98 -16.84 25.14
CA ASN A 252 -73.05 -15.90 25.48
C ASN A 252 -74.42 -16.42 25.04
N ARG A 253 -74.53 -16.98 23.83
CA ARG A 253 -75.77 -17.63 23.38
C ARG A 253 -76.20 -18.78 24.29
N ALA A 254 -75.27 -19.66 24.67
CA ALA A 254 -75.57 -20.77 25.58
C ALA A 254 -76.00 -20.29 26.96
N LEU A 255 -75.41 -19.20 27.46
CA LEU A 255 -75.80 -18.57 28.72
C LEU A 255 -77.20 -17.96 28.65
N GLU A 256 -77.54 -17.28 27.56
CA GLU A 256 -78.90 -16.74 27.31
C GLU A 256 -79.95 -17.86 27.29
N GLU A 257 -79.67 -18.97 26.59
CA GLU A 257 -80.55 -20.15 26.55
C GLU A 257 -80.70 -20.79 27.94
N ALA A 258 -79.61 -20.93 28.70
CA ALA A 258 -79.65 -21.47 30.05
C ALA A 258 -80.50 -20.61 31.00
N GLU A 259 -80.36 -19.28 30.93
CA GLU A 259 -81.17 -18.37 31.75
C GLU A 259 -82.65 -18.43 31.35
N LYS A 260 -82.96 -18.57 30.05
CA LYS A 260 -84.33 -18.79 29.57
C LYS A 260 -84.95 -20.05 30.19
N TYR A 261 -84.25 -21.19 30.15
CA TYR A 261 -84.73 -22.44 30.76
C TYR A 261 -84.89 -22.34 32.27
N LYS A 262 -84.00 -21.61 32.96
CA LYS A 262 -84.11 -21.36 34.40
C LYS A 262 -85.35 -20.55 34.76
N VAL A 263 -85.70 -19.54 33.96
CA VAL A 263 -86.93 -18.76 34.11
C VAL A 263 -88.17 -19.63 33.87
N GLU A 264 -88.19 -20.44 32.80
CA GLU A 264 -89.29 -21.36 32.50
C GLU A 264 -89.50 -22.39 33.61
N LEU A 265 -88.41 -23.01 34.11
CA LEU A 265 -88.46 -23.95 35.24
C LEU A 265 -89.02 -23.29 36.50
N SER A 266 -88.63 -22.05 36.78
CA SER A 266 -89.11 -21.30 37.94
C SER A 266 -90.60 -21.02 37.84
N LYS A 267 -91.10 -20.66 36.65
CA LYS A 267 -92.53 -20.50 36.37
C LYS A 267 -93.30 -21.82 36.56
N LEU A 268 -92.81 -22.93 36.00
CA LEU A 268 -93.40 -24.27 36.16
C LEU A 268 -93.45 -24.74 37.62
N ARG A 269 -92.42 -24.41 38.41
CA ARG A 269 -92.39 -24.71 39.85
C ARG A 269 -93.43 -23.88 40.61
N GLN A 270 -93.60 -22.60 40.27
CA GLN A 270 -94.63 -21.76 40.88
C GLN A 270 -96.04 -22.24 40.49
N SER A 271 -96.29 -22.57 39.22
CA SER A 271 -97.60 -23.07 38.77
C SER A 271 -97.95 -24.42 39.39
N ASN A 272 -97.00 -25.34 39.56
CA ASN A 272 -97.22 -26.62 40.27
C ASN A 272 -97.47 -26.43 41.78
N LYS A 273 -96.97 -25.37 42.40
CA LYS A 273 -97.23 -25.07 43.82
C LYS A 273 -98.65 -24.51 44.05
N VAL A 274 -99.23 -23.86 43.03
CA VAL A 274 -100.62 -23.33 43.05
C VAL A 274 -101.65 -24.43 42.69
N HIS A 275 -101.22 -25.53 42.06
CA HIS A 275 -102.09 -26.63 41.62
C HIS A 275 -102.01 -27.90 42.50
N LYS A 276 -101.61 -27.80 43.78
CA LYS A 276 -101.85 -28.90 44.74
C LYS A 276 -103.28 -28.78 45.27
N PRO A 277 -104.24 -29.66 44.88
CA PRO A 277 -105.48 -29.79 45.63
C PRO A 277 -105.17 -30.43 46.98
N GLY A 278 -105.82 -29.92 48.03
CA GLY A 278 -105.87 -30.57 49.35
C GLY A 278 -106.70 -31.84 49.32
#